data_AF-A0A846HID3-F1
#
_entry.id   AF-A0A846HID3-F1
#
_cell.length_a   1.000
_cell.length_b   1.000
_cell.length_c   1.000
_cell.angle_alpha   90.00
_cell.angle_beta   90.00
_cell.angle_gamma   90.00
#
_symmetry.space_group_name_H-M   'P 1'
#
loop_
_entity.id
_entity.type
_entity.pdbx_description
1 polymer ?
#
loop_
_entity_poly.entity_id
_entity_poly.type
_entity_poly.pdbx_seq_one_letter_code
_entity_poly.pdbx_strand_id
1 'polypeptide(L)'
;MKGLFVTIISDQLDLNKKQVIWGYEIQKDDGSTAKLTLDAKISVDDLKNSYHRDTINEWLRLSSIKLGLETKRSQNLVGAVFEIRQGYKSADSKRQNGDLLNAIRAYNKNLLPVMMVLSSQINAVVLKRYQTAQLLVLVGILNDDPTISTYAFCEKILNYSLEDFFRNNSSVISEEINNILESLLNP
;
A
#
# COMPACT_ATOMS: atom_id res chain seq x y z
N MET A 1 -10.86 4.94 -4.01
CA MET A 1 -9.52 4.33 -4.20
C MET A 1 -8.98 3.59 -2.98
N LYS A 2 -8.71 4.23 -1.82
CA LYS A 2 -8.31 3.50 -0.60
C LYS A 2 -9.28 2.35 -0.23
N GLY A 3 -10.57 2.65 -0.19
CA GLY A 3 -11.60 1.65 0.12
C GLY A 3 -11.63 0.48 -0.86
N LEU A 4 -11.45 0.75 -2.16
CA LEU A 4 -11.35 -0.29 -3.20
C LEU A 4 -10.21 -1.26 -2.91
N PHE A 5 -9.02 -0.74 -2.59
CA PHE A 5 -7.87 -1.59 -2.35
C PHE A 5 -7.98 -2.43 -1.08
N VAL A 6 -8.55 -1.84 -0.02
CA VAL A 6 -8.88 -2.58 1.21
C VAL A 6 -9.86 -3.71 0.91
N THR A 7 -10.88 -3.47 0.08
CA THR A 7 -11.81 -4.50 -0.37
C THR A 7 -11.11 -5.59 -1.18
N ILE A 8 -10.24 -5.23 -2.14
CA ILE A 8 -9.47 -6.20 -2.91
C ILE A 8 -8.65 -7.10 -1.98
N ILE A 9 -7.90 -6.53 -1.02
CA ILE A 9 -7.14 -7.34 -0.04
C ILE A 9 -8.07 -8.25 0.75
N SER A 10 -9.18 -7.71 1.26
CA SER A 10 -10.16 -8.46 2.07
C SER A 10 -10.68 -9.67 1.31
N ASP A 11 -11.16 -9.45 0.08
CA ASP A 11 -11.86 -10.45 -0.73
C ASP A 11 -10.89 -11.50 -1.28
N GLN A 12 -9.73 -11.06 -1.78
CA GLN A 12 -8.76 -11.97 -2.39
C GLN A 12 -8.02 -12.82 -1.36
N LEU A 13 -7.85 -12.32 -0.13
CA LEU A 13 -7.09 -13.04 0.91
C LEU A 13 -7.98 -13.68 2.01
N ASP A 14 -9.31 -13.64 1.87
CA ASP A 14 -10.28 -14.11 2.88
C ASP A 14 -10.03 -13.48 4.28
N LEU A 15 -9.75 -12.18 4.29
CA LEU A 15 -9.49 -11.41 5.50
C LEU A 15 -10.73 -10.62 5.90
N ASN A 16 -11.00 -10.51 7.19
CA ASN A 16 -12.03 -9.61 7.69
C ASN A 16 -11.48 -8.18 7.91
N LYS A 17 -12.38 -7.20 8.06
CA LYS A 17 -12.01 -5.79 8.25
C LYS A 17 -11.01 -5.54 9.39
N LYS A 18 -11.09 -6.29 10.50
CA LYS A 18 -10.16 -6.11 11.64
C LYS A 18 -8.75 -6.59 11.30
N GLN A 19 -8.63 -7.61 10.44
CA GLN A 19 -7.34 -8.14 10.00
C GLN A 19 -6.66 -7.25 8.96
N VAL A 20 -7.44 -6.51 8.14
CA VAL A 20 -6.89 -5.62 7.11
C VAL A 20 -6.51 -4.25 7.66
N ILE A 21 -6.95 -3.86 8.85
CA ILE A 21 -6.62 -2.55 9.43
C ILE A 21 -5.37 -2.67 10.32
N TRP A 22 -4.48 -1.69 10.23
CA TRP A 22 -3.40 -1.51 11.19
C TRP A 22 -3.37 -0.10 11.75
N GLY A 23 -3.02 0.00 13.02
CA GLY A 23 -2.85 1.26 13.70
C GLY A 23 -2.11 1.09 15.02
N TYR A 24 -1.72 2.21 15.60
CA TYR A 24 -0.98 2.28 16.84
C TYR A 24 -1.32 3.58 17.56
N GLU A 25 -1.03 3.59 18.85
CA GLU A 25 -1.23 4.76 19.69
C GLU A 25 0.05 5.58 19.78
N ILE A 26 -0.13 6.90 19.77
CA ILE A 26 0.92 7.88 20.04
C ILE A 26 0.50 8.72 21.24
N GLN A 27 1.47 9.10 22.06
CA GLN A 27 1.30 10.12 23.07
C GLN A 27 1.60 11.48 22.44
N LYS A 28 0.76 12.47 22.70
CA LYS A 28 0.95 13.86 22.27
C LYS A 28 1.69 14.66 23.35
N ASP A 29 2.16 15.83 22.96
CA ASP A 29 2.89 16.75 23.86
C ASP A 29 2.05 17.20 25.07
N ASP A 30 0.73 17.21 24.94
CA ASP A 30 -0.23 17.52 26.01
C ASP A 30 -0.52 16.33 26.95
N GLY A 31 0.16 15.20 26.76
CA GLY A 31 -0.03 13.97 27.52
C GLY A 31 -1.21 13.10 27.07
N SER A 32 -2.06 13.58 26.16
CA SER A 32 -3.18 12.79 25.60
C SER A 32 -2.70 11.75 24.59
N THR A 33 -3.51 10.72 24.35
CA THR A 33 -3.22 9.68 23.35
C THR A 33 -4.03 9.90 22.08
N ALA A 34 -3.41 9.67 20.92
CA ALA A 34 -4.11 9.57 19.64
C ALA A 34 -3.82 8.23 18.97
N LYS A 35 -4.84 7.68 18.31
CA LYS A 35 -4.70 6.50 17.46
C LYS A 35 -4.41 6.93 16.03
N LEU A 36 -3.31 6.45 15.47
CA LEU A 36 -2.98 6.57 14.06
C LEU A 36 -3.25 5.23 13.38
N THR A 37 -3.68 5.28 12.11
CA THR A 37 -3.97 4.10 11.30
C THR A 37 -3.33 4.24 9.93
N LEU A 38 -2.80 3.14 9.41
CA LEU A 38 -2.47 3.00 8.00
C LEU A 38 -3.65 2.40 7.22
N ASP A 39 -3.52 2.39 5.91
CA ASP A 39 -4.63 2.08 5.02
C ASP A 39 -4.96 0.60 4.95
N ALA A 40 -3.94 -0.27 4.95
CA ALA A 40 -4.13 -1.71 4.96
C ALA A 40 -2.99 -2.48 5.65
N LYS A 41 -3.25 -3.74 6.00
CA LYS A 41 -2.30 -4.71 6.55
C LYS A 41 -2.55 -6.06 5.90
N ILE A 42 -1.47 -6.77 5.61
CA ILE A 42 -1.47 -8.20 5.33
C ILE A 42 -0.54 -8.84 6.37
N SER A 43 -1.06 -9.76 7.17
CA SER A 43 -0.24 -10.57 8.09
C SER A 43 -0.26 -12.01 7.63
N VAL A 44 0.90 -12.65 7.59
CA VAL A 44 1.04 -14.03 7.11
C VAL A 44 0.25 -14.99 8.00
N ASP A 45 0.19 -14.73 9.31
CA ASP A 45 -0.55 -15.54 10.29
C ASP A 45 -2.07 -15.46 10.11
N ASP A 46 -2.57 -14.37 9.52
CA ASP A 46 -3.99 -14.18 9.24
C ASP A 46 -4.44 -14.97 7.98
N LEU A 47 -3.51 -15.42 7.14
CA LEU A 47 -3.79 -16.12 5.88
C LEU A 47 -4.01 -17.61 6.12
N LYS A 48 -5.22 -18.11 5.84
CA LYS A 48 -5.56 -19.54 6.00
C LYS A 48 -5.06 -20.41 4.84
N ASN A 49 -5.07 -19.87 3.63
CA ASN A 49 -4.64 -20.56 2.42
C ASN A 49 -3.10 -20.62 2.33
N SER A 50 -2.52 -21.81 2.19
CA SER A 50 -1.07 -21.98 2.05
C SER A 50 -0.52 -21.30 0.82
N TYR A 51 -1.25 -21.30 -0.30
CA TYR A 51 -0.84 -20.62 -1.51
C TYR A 51 -0.67 -19.10 -1.27
N HIS A 52 -1.60 -18.47 -0.55
CA HIS A 52 -1.46 -17.04 -0.21
C HIS A 52 -0.27 -16.78 0.72
N ARG A 53 -0.05 -17.67 1.71
CA ARG A 53 1.12 -17.56 2.59
C ARG A 53 2.42 -17.63 1.80
N ASP A 54 2.54 -18.61 0.90
CA ASP A 54 3.75 -18.82 0.11
C ASP A 54 4.00 -17.65 -0.85
N THR A 55 2.96 -17.19 -1.54
CA THR A 55 3.04 -16.03 -2.45
C THR A 55 3.43 -14.74 -1.71
N ILE A 56 2.83 -14.48 -0.55
CA ILE A 56 3.17 -13.29 0.25
C ILE A 56 4.57 -13.40 0.83
N ASN A 57 4.98 -14.55 1.36
CA ASN A 57 6.32 -14.76 1.89
C ASN A 57 7.40 -14.58 0.81
N GLU A 58 7.15 -15.11 -0.39
CA GLU A 58 8.07 -14.92 -1.51
C GLU A 58 8.15 -13.46 -1.93
N TRP A 59 7.02 -12.76 -2.00
CA TRP A 59 7.01 -11.33 -2.29
C TRP A 59 7.72 -10.49 -1.20
N LEU A 60 7.55 -10.82 0.08
CA LEU A 60 8.29 -10.19 1.18
C LEU A 60 9.79 -10.42 1.05
N ARG A 61 10.21 -11.64 0.68
CA ARG A 61 11.61 -11.98 0.45
C ARG A 61 12.21 -11.18 -0.72
N LEU A 62 11.53 -11.14 -1.87
CA LEU A 62 11.95 -10.37 -3.04
C LEU A 62 12.02 -8.88 -2.75
N SER A 63 11.02 -8.34 -2.06
CA SER A 63 10.99 -6.95 -1.62
C SER A 63 12.15 -6.62 -0.67
N SER A 64 12.46 -7.53 0.24
CA SER A 64 13.58 -7.37 1.19
C SER A 64 14.93 -7.34 0.48
N ILE A 65 15.15 -8.20 -0.52
CA ILE A 65 16.36 -8.19 -1.36
C ILE A 65 16.49 -6.84 -2.07
N LYS A 66 15.39 -6.36 -2.67
CA LYS A 66 15.39 -5.09 -3.40
C LYS A 66 15.71 -3.89 -2.52
N LEU A 67 15.24 -3.89 -1.29
CA LEU A 67 15.49 -2.85 -0.31
C LEU A 67 16.85 -2.99 0.40
N GLY A 68 17.60 -4.06 0.13
CA GLY A 68 18.84 -4.35 0.82
C GLY A 68 18.65 -4.54 2.32
N LEU A 69 17.54 -5.17 2.74
CA LEU A 69 17.33 -5.53 4.14
C LEU A 69 18.33 -6.61 4.55
N GLU A 70 18.85 -6.50 5.77
CA GLU A 70 19.65 -7.57 6.37
C GLU A 70 18.88 -8.89 6.42
N THR A 71 19.56 -10.01 6.17
CA THR A 71 18.95 -11.34 6.12
C THR A 71 18.09 -11.66 7.34
N LYS A 72 18.60 -11.35 8.54
CA LYS A 72 17.87 -11.60 9.80
C LYS A 72 16.58 -10.79 9.89
N ARG A 73 16.60 -9.53 9.44
CA ARG A 73 15.41 -8.67 9.42
C ARG A 73 14.39 -9.15 8.40
N SER A 74 14.86 -9.53 7.21
CA SER A 74 14.04 -10.11 6.14
C SER A 74 13.30 -11.38 6.59
N GLN A 75 14.01 -12.31 7.24
CA GLN A 75 13.43 -13.57 7.74
C GLN A 75 12.41 -13.39 8.86
N ASN A 76 12.48 -12.27 9.59
CA ASN A 76 11.58 -12.00 10.71
C ASN A 76 10.30 -11.26 10.28
N LEU A 77 10.17 -10.84 9.02
CA LEU A 77 8.96 -10.14 8.57
C LEU A 77 7.73 -11.06 8.69
N VAL A 78 6.68 -10.55 9.34
CA VAL A 78 5.41 -11.29 9.57
C VAL A 78 4.27 -10.80 8.68
N GLY A 79 4.59 -9.91 7.73
CA GLY A 79 3.60 -9.27 6.87
C GLY A 79 4.03 -7.90 6.35
N ALA A 80 3.06 -7.14 5.85
CA ALA A 80 3.23 -5.79 5.33
C ALA A 80 2.10 -4.86 5.77
N VAL A 81 2.39 -3.56 5.81
CA VAL A 81 1.40 -2.49 6.02
C VAL A 81 1.52 -1.45 4.91
N PHE A 82 0.39 -0.91 4.50
CA PHE A 82 0.26 -0.09 3.32
C PHE A 82 -0.25 1.31 3.67
N GLU A 83 0.42 2.32 3.15
CA GLU A 83 -0.14 3.65 2.93
C GLU A 83 -0.44 3.79 1.44
N ILE A 84 -1.66 4.17 1.09
CA ILE A 84 -2.18 4.16 -0.28
C ILE A 84 -2.49 5.58 -0.73
N ARG A 85 -1.93 5.96 -1.88
CA ARG A 85 -2.01 7.30 -2.44
C ARG A 85 -2.47 7.21 -3.89
N GLN A 86 -3.34 8.12 -4.31
CA GLN A 86 -3.71 8.23 -5.74
C GLN A 86 -2.53 8.74 -6.58
N GLY A 87 -1.77 9.69 -6.02
CA GLY A 87 -0.53 10.24 -6.54
C GLY A 87 0.27 10.86 -5.41
N TYR A 88 1.58 11.04 -5.60
CA TYR A 88 2.47 11.62 -4.61
C TYR A 88 3.33 12.73 -5.22
N LYS A 89 2.71 13.91 -5.39
CA LYS A 89 3.36 15.10 -5.94
C LYS A 89 3.97 16.02 -4.87
N SER A 90 3.57 15.87 -3.62
CA SER A 90 3.91 16.82 -2.57
C SER A 90 5.36 16.62 -2.10
N ALA A 91 6.17 17.66 -2.25
CA ALA A 91 7.48 17.76 -1.60
C ALA A 91 7.38 18.26 -0.14
N ASP A 92 6.16 18.30 0.44
CA ASP A 92 5.93 18.72 1.81
C ASP A 92 6.70 17.83 2.79
N SER A 93 7.57 18.45 3.58
CA SER A 93 8.47 17.74 4.49
C SER A 93 7.72 17.12 5.66
N LYS A 94 6.62 17.74 6.12
CA LYS A 94 5.79 17.21 7.21
C LYS A 94 5.17 15.87 6.82
N ARG A 95 4.53 15.80 5.64
CA ARG A 95 3.94 14.56 5.13
C ARG A 95 4.98 13.44 4.97
N GLN A 96 6.12 13.75 4.35
CA GLN A 96 7.19 12.77 4.18
C GLN A 96 7.75 12.26 5.51
N ASN A 97 7.94 13.14 6.48
CA ASN A 97 8.39 12.74 7.81
C ASN A 97 7.35 11.84 8.51
N GLY A 98 6.06 12.12 8.32
CA GLY A 98 4.98 11.26 8.79
C GLY A 98 5.05 9.85 8.20
N ASP A 99 5.18 9.74 6.88
CA ASP A 99 5.29 8.44 6.20
C ASP A 99 6.52 7.65 6.70
N LEU A 100 7.67 8.32 6.90
CA LEU A 100 8.89 7.68 7.44
C LEU A 100 8.74 7.23 8.89
N LEU A 101 8.06 8.01 9.73
CA LEU A 101 7.75 7.61 11.11
C LEU A 101 6.83 6.39 11.14
N ASN A 102 5.83 6.34 10.26
CA ASN A 102 4.96 5.17 10.11
C ASN A 102 5.77 3.94 9.71
N ALA A 103 6.73 4.10 8.79
CA ALA A 103 7.61 3.01 8.36
C ALA A 103 8.45 2.43 9.52
N ILE A 104 9.03 3.29 10.36
CA ILE A 104 9.76 2.87 11.57
C ILE A 104 8.85 2.07 12.51
N ARG A 105 7.61 2.54 12.73
CA ARG A 105 6.64 1.87 13.60
C ARG A 105 6.22 0.51 13.07
N ALA A 106 6.05 0.37 11.76
CA ALA A 106 5.78 -0.90 11.10
C ALA A 106 6.92 -1.90 11.32
N TYR A 107 8.16 -1.45 11.11
CA TYR A 107 9.33 -2.29 11.30
C TYR A 107 9.52 -2.77 12.74
N ASN A 108 9.17 -1.96 13.74
CA ASN A 108 9.16 -2.38 15.15
C ASN A 108 8.14 -3.49 15.44
N LYS A 109 7.22 -3.76 14.52
CA LYS A 109 6.26 -4.88 14.56
C LYS A 109 6.58 -5.96 13.53
N ASN A 110 7.78 -5.94 12.95
CA ASN A 110 8.21 -6.84 11.88
C ASN A 110 7.29 -6.81 10.66
N LEU A 111 6.68 -5.66 10.36
CA LEU A 111 5.86 -5.47 9.16
C LEU A 111 6.66 -4.65 8.16
N LEU A 112 6.71 -5.12 6.91
CA LEU A 112 7.28 -4.37 5.80
C LEU A 112 6.39 -3.15 5.53
N PRO A 113 6.89 -1.91 5.66
CA PRO A 113 6.12 -0.75 5.27
C PRO A 113 6.13 -0.58 3.76
N VAL A 114 4.96 -0.25 3.20
CA VAL A 114 4.73 -0.10 1.77
C VAL A 114 4.00 1.20 1.50
N MET A 115 4.58 2.05 0.65
CA MET A 115 3.89 3.18 0.03
C MET A 115 3.37 2.72 -1.34
N MET A 116 2.06 2.60 -1.47
CA MET A 116 1.42 2.28 -2.74
C MET A 116 0.90 3.55 -3.39
N VAL A 117 1.36 3.82 -4.62
CA VAL A 117 0.89 4.90 -5.46
C VAL A 117 0.14 4.30 -6.65
N LEU A 118 -1.10 4.74 -6.86
CA LEU A 118 -1.99 4.19 -7.89
C LEU A 118 -1.73 4.76 -9.29
N SER A 119 -1.02 5.89 -9.37
CA SER A 119 -0.59 6.50 -10.63
C SER A 119 0.92 6.43 -10.79
N SER A 120 1.40 6.77 -11.99
CA SER A 120 2.82 7.00 -12.29
C SER A 120 3.40 8.25 -11.61
N GLN A 121 2.57 9.05 -10.95
CA GLN A 121 2.93 10.38 -10.46
C GLN A 121 3.54 10.31 -9.06
N ILE A 122 4.85 10.10 -9.00
CA ILE A 122 5.66 10.28 -7.78
C ILE A 122 6.92 11.10 -8.09
N ASN A 123 7.26 12.04 -7.22
CA ASN A 123 8.51 12.80 -7.33
C ASN A 123 9.72 11.86 -7.12
N ALA A 124 10.70 11.91 -8.03
CA ALA A 124 11.88 11.02 -7.98
C ALA A 124 12.74 11.18 -6.72
N VAL A 125 12.84 12.40 -6.18
CA VAL A 125 13.57 12.67 -4.92
C VAL A 125 12.86 12.01 -3.75
N VAL A 126 11.53 12.10 -3.70
CA VAL A 126 10.73 11.43 -2.66
C VAL A 126 10.84 9.92 -2.79
N LEU A 127 10.69 9.38 -4.00
CA LEU A 127 10.87 7.95 -4.27
C LEU A 127 12.22 7.46 -3.75
N LYS A 128 13.30 8.17 -4.10
CA LYS A 128 14.65 7.82 -3.66
C LYS A 128 14.80 7.91 -2.14
N ARG A 129 14.24 8.95 -1.52
CA ARG A 129 14.25 9.12 -0.06
C ARG A 129 13.57 7.93 0.63
N TYR A 130 12.44 7.47 0.13
CA TYR A 130 11.70 6.34 0.69
C TYR A 130 12.45 5.03 0.51
N GLN A 131 13.01 4.78 -0.68
CA GLN A 131 13.85 3.60 -0.92
C GLN A 131 15.08 3.57 -0.02
N THR A 132 15.77 4.70 0.16
CA THR A 132 16.92 4.79 1.09
C THR A 132 16.50 4.51 2.54
N ALA A 133 15.29 4.89 2.93
CA ALA A 133 14.71 4.55 4.23
C ALA A 133 14.15 3.12 4.31
N GLN A 134 14.40 2.30 3.29
CA GLN A 134 13.89 0.93 3.18
C GLN A 134 12.35 0.85 3.23
N LEU A 135 11.66 1.89 2.77
CA LEU A 135 10.21 1.87 2.55
C LEU A 135 9.96 1.34 1.13
N LEU A 136 9.23 0.22 0.99
CA LEU A 136 8.87 -0.29 -0.33
C LEU A 136 7.95 0.70 -1.00
N VAL A 137 8.21 1.05 -2.27
CA VAL A 137 7.34 1.95 -3.02
C VAL A 137 6.83 1.24 -4.27
N LEU A 138 5.52 1.03 -4.32
CA LEU A 138 4.81 0.52 -5.48
C LEU A 138 4.20 1.70 -6.25
N VAL A 139 4.38 1.74 -7.56
CA VAL A 139 3.97 2.84 -8.43
C VAL A 139 2.98 2.32 -9.46
N GLY A 140 2.01 3.14 -9.84
CA GLY A 140 1.00 2.83 -10.84
C GLY A 140 1.57 2.87 -12.26
N ILE A 141 2.50 1.96 -12.56
CA ILE A 141 3.13 1.77 -13.87
C ILE A 141 2.82 0.36 -14.39
N LEU A 142 2.74 0.22 -15.71
CA LEU A 142 2.68 -1.08 -16.37
C LEU A 142 4.10 -1.67 -16.40
N ASN A 143 4.39 -2.51 -15.42
CA ASN A 143 5.65 -3.22 -15.30
C ASN A 143 5.35 -4.55 -14.59
N ASP A 144 6.05 -5.60 -14.98
CA ASP A 144 5.80 -6.97 -14.55
C ASP A 144 6.36 -7.32 -13.14
N ASP A 145 7.15 -6.42 -12.56
CA ASP A 145 7.78 -6.61 -11.24
C ASP A 145 6.84 -6.14 -10.09
N PRO A 146 6.32 -7.06 -9.25
CA PRO A 146 5.40 -6.76 -8.15
C PRO A 146 6.06 -6.04 -6.97
N THR A 147 7.37 -5.80 -7.02
CA THR A 147 8.11 -5.02 -6.03
C THR A 147 8.25 -3.54 -6.42
N ILE A 148 7.77 -3.13 -7.60
CA ILE A 148 7.74 -1.72 -8.06
C ILE A 148 6.42 -1.31 -8.67
N SER A 149 5.64 -2.24 -9.23
CA SER A 149 4.36 -1.92 -9.85
C SER A 149 3.20 -2.26 -8.94
N THR A 150 2.33 -1.29 -8.73
CA THR A 150 1.03 -1.49 -8.09
C THR A 150 0.17 -2.46 -8.92
N TYR A 151 0.26 -2.41 -10.25
CA TYR A 151 -0.48 -3.32 -11.14
C TYR A 151 0.02 -4.76 -11.01
N ALA A 152 1.33 -5.00 -11.14
CA ALA A 152 1.86 -6.36 -10.98
C ALA A 152 1.68 -6.89 -9.55
N PHE A 153 1.72 -6.04 -8.53
CA PHE A 153 1.39 -6.48 -7.17
C PHE A 153 -0.05 -7.00 -7.09
N CYS A 154 -1.02 -6.25 -7.61
CA CYS A 154 -2.42 -6.70 -7.60
C CYS A 154 -2.59 -7.98 -8.39
N GLU A 155 -2.03 -8.05 -9.60
CA GLU A 155 -2.21 -9.19 -10.49
C GLU A 155 -1.52 -10.45 -9.96
N LYS A 156 -0.24 -10.35 -9.59
CA LYS A 156 0.57 -11.53 -9.25
C LYS A 156 0.49 -11.94 -7.79
N ILE A 157 0.27 -10.99 -6.88
CA ILE A 157 0.27 -11.24 -5.44
C ILE A 157 -1.15 -11.35 -4.90
N LEU A 158 -2.06 -10.49 -5.37
CA LEU A 158 -3.47 -10.53 -4.95
C LEU A 158 -4.37 -11.27 -5.94
N ASN A 159 -3.85 -11.77 -7.07
CA ASN A 159 -4.65 -12.43 -8.11
C ASN A 159 -5.83 -11.56 -8.61
N TYR A 160 -5.59 -10.24 -8.73
CA TYR A 160 -6.60 -9.26 -9.12
C TYR A 160 -6.09 -8.31 -10.21
N SER A 161 -6.75 -8.32 -11.38
CA SER A 161 -6.41 -7.41 -12.47
C SER A 161 -7.06 -6.04 -12.29
N LEU A 162 -6.26 -5.07 -11.85
CA LEU A 162 -6.67 -3.65 -11.84
C LEU A 162 -6.94 -3.14 -13.26
N GLU A 163 -6.19 -3.62 -14.24
CA GLU A 163 -6.39 -3.24 -15.64
C GLU A 163 -7.78 -3.65 -16.12
N ASP A 164 -8.15 -4.92 -15.91
CA ASP A 164 -9.45 -5.44 -16.31
C ASP A 164 -10.58 -4.73 -15.57
N PHE A 165 -10.38 -4.46 -14.27
CA PHE A 165 -11.34 -3.68 -13.49
C PHE A 165 -11.59 -2.30 -14.12
N PHE A 166 -10.55 -1.53 -14.42
CA PHE A 166 -10.74 -0.20 -15.01
C PHE A 166 -11.29 -0.28 -16.44
N ARG A 167 -10.84 -1.25 -17.23
CA ARG A 167 -11.32 -1.46 -18.60
C ARG A 167 -12.82 -1.77 -18.63
N ASN A 168 -13.26 -2.72 -17.80
CA ASN A 168 -14.65 -3.18 -17.76
C ASN A 168 -15.60 -2.13 -17.16
N ASN A 169 -15.10 -1.24 -16.31
CA ASN A 169 -15.90 -0.19 -15.67
C ASN A 169 -15.69 1.20 -16.32
N SER A 170 -14.93 1.28 -17.42
CA SER A 170 -14.55 2.56 -18.04
C SER A 170 -15.75 3.41 -18.46
N SER A 171 -16.76 2.80 -19.09
CA SER A 171 -18.00 3.48 -19.49
C SER A 171 -18.74 4.06 -18.29
N VAL A 172 -18.95 3.26 -17.25
CA VAL A 172 -19.64 3.67 -16.01
C VAL A 172 -18.87 4.79 -15.30
N ILE A 173 -17.55 4.68 -15.21
CA ILE A 173 -16.69 5.70 -14.60
C ILE A 173 -16.76 7.00 -15.40
N SER A 174 -16.71 6.94 -16.73
CA SER A 174 -16.81 8.12 -17.59
C SER A 174 -18.18 8.79 -17.49
N GLU A 175 -19.26 8.03 -17.46
CA GLU A 175 -20.61 8.55 -17.28
C GLU A 175 -20.75 9.28 -15.93
N GLU A 176 -20.28 8.67 -14.84
CA GLU A 176 -20.33 9.28 -13.51
C GLU A 176 -19.50 10.57 -13.44
N ILE A 177 -18.31 10.59 -14.06
CA ILE A 177 -17.50 11.80 -14.15
C ILE A 177 -18.24 12.90 -14.89
N ASN A 178 -18.87 12.58 -16.03
CA ASN A 178 -19.63 13.56 -16.81
C ASN A 178 -20.80 14.12 -16.01
N ASN A 179 -21.57 13.26 -15.33
CA ASN A 179 -22.70 13.68 -14.48
C ASN A 179 -22.25 14.65 -13.37
N ILE A 180 -21.13 14.36 -12.71
CA ILE A 180 -20.55 15.23 -11.69
C ILE A 180 -20.11 16.57 -12.31
N LEU A 181 -19.43 16.54 -13.46
CA LEU A 181 -18.97 17.75 -14.14
C LEU A 181 -20.15 18.62 -14.59
N GLU A 182 -21.20 18.03 -15.16
CA GLU A 182 -22.41 18.75 -15.54
C GLU A 182 -23.08 19.41 -14.32
N SER A 183 -23.20 18.69 -13.20
CA SER A 183 -23.75 19.24 -11.97
C SER A 183 -22.92 20.38 -11.38
N LEU A 184 -21.59 20.36 -11.58
CA LEU A 184 -20.70 21.40 -11.06
C LEU A 184 -20.60 22.62 -11.99
N LEU A 185 -20.79 22.42 -13.30
CA LEU A 185 -20.63 23.46 -14.32
C LEU A 185 -21.95 24.14 -14.72
N ASN A 186 -23.09 23.51 -14.44
CA ASN A 186 -24.41 24.09 -14.65
C ASN A 186 -25.15 24.25 -13.30
N PRO A 187 -24.81 25.29 -12.51
CA PRO A 187 -25.48 25.58 -11.23
C PRO A 187 -26.93 26.04 -11.40
#